data_AF-A0A371GUC7-F1
#
_entry.id   AF-A0A371GUC7-F1
#
_cell.length_a   1.000
_cell.length_b   1.000
_cell.length_c   1.000
_cell.angle_alpha   90.00
_cell.angle_beta   90.00
_cell.angle_gamma   90.00
#
_symmetry.space_group_name_H-M   'P 1'
#
loop_
_entity.id
_entity.type
_entity.pdbx_description
1 polymer ?
#
loop_
_entity_poly.entity_id
_entity_poly.type
_entity_poly.pdbx_seq_one_letter_code
_entity_poly.pdbx_strand_id
1 'polypeptide(L)'
;MSIPPNEPSRGCASNFAQPVGQEDVGEAQNLLNNVERVNCIEGNLNRISYRPGDLECDIRRAVYRWDTRPYQQIFAHGFQARPQGDTPNSTYYNLVHFVQNAGAPLDSNRPATITHAFVSTTLNNAWQPRPSMQVLPEGGQITFYRYEVYAPGGIWVAVTLGDAYQYSSQAEVCFVGGIAPQYIRSCLIYTATRPSGSRARKRPVGKISRLGHIQEEESITHLTPTGWIRPARMYTIRPTTTTKPRRANV
;
A
#
# COMPACT_ATOMS: atom_id res chain seq x y z
N MET A 1 -13.27 -18.53 -3.45
CA MET A 1 -14.24 -17.76 -2.62
C MET A 1 -13.49 -16.63 -1.94
N SER A 2 -14.12 -15.71 -1.21
CA SER A 2 -13.40 -14.77 -0.32
C SER A 2 -13.36 -15.31 1.11
N ILE A 3 -12.37 -14.90 1.92
CA ILE A 3 -12.37 -15.21 3.36
C ILE A 3 -13.55 -14.46 4.00
N PRO A 4 -14.50 -15.16 4.67
CA PRO A 4 -15.67 -14.53 5.27
C PRO A 4 -15.30 -13.40 6.25
N PRO A 5 -16.15 -12.36 6.39
CA PRO A 5 -15.95 -11.24 7.32
C PRO A 5 -15.61 -11.64 8.76
N ASN A 6 -16.17 -12.75 9.23
CA ASN A 6 -16.08 -13.19 10.63
C ASN A 6 -14.91 -14.16 10.90
N GLU A 7 -14.16 -14.56 9.86
CA GLU A 7 -13.01 -15.44 10.03
C GLU A 7 -11.79 -14.63 10.48
N PRO A 8 -11.10 -15.03 11.58
CA PRO A 8 -9.93 -14.30 12.09
C PRO A 8 -8.84 -14.10 11.02
N SER A 9 -8.60 -15.12 10.18
CA SER A 9 -7.61 -15.10 9.10
C SER A 9 -7.86 -13.99 8.08
N ARG A 10 -9.07 -13.41 8.01
CA ARG A 10 -9.37 -12.22 7.20
C ARG A 10 -8.43 -11.06 7.51
N GLY A 11 -7.98 -10.94 8.76
CA GLY A 11 -7.02 -9.92 9.19
C GLY A 11 -5.72 -9.90 8.38
N CYS A 12 -5.31 -11.06 7.84
CA CYS A 12 -4.10 -11.28 7.06
C CYS A 12 -4.38 -11.67 5.59
N ALA A 13 -5.61 -11.47 5.09
CA ALA A 13 -6.03 -11.96 3.77
C ALA A 13 -5.58 -11.09 2.59
N SER A 14 -5.09 -9.88 2.84
CA SER A 14 -4.80 -8.89 1.79
C SER A 14 -3.71 -9.34 0.81
N ASN A 15 -2.82 -10.24 1.21
CA ASN A 15 -1.75 -10.72 0.34
C ASN A 15 -2.24 -11.67 -0.77
N PHE A 16 -3.44 -12.23 -0.62
CA PHE A 16 -3.94 -13.30 -1.48
C PHE A 16 -4.91 -12.77 -2.53
N ALA A 17 -4.68 -13.19 -3.77
CA ALA A 17 -5.57 -12.89 -4.87
C ALA A 17 -6.91 -13.62 -4.70
N GLN A 18 -7.97 -13.07 -5.27
CA GLN A 18 -9.31 -13.64 -5.21
C GLN A 18 -9.60 -14.32 -6.55
N PRO A 19 -10.29 -15.49 -6.55
CA PRO A 19 -10.78 -16.22 -5.38
C PRO A 19 -9.65 -16.87 -4.54
N VAL A 20 -9.75 -16.80 -3.21
CA VAL A 20 -8.83 -17.57 -2.33
C VAL A 20 -9.19 -19.05 -2.34
N GLY A 21 -8.15 -19.88 -2.31
CA GLY A 21 -8.19 -21.32 -2.09
C GLY A 21 -7.89 -21.71 -0.65
N GLN A 22 -7.93 -23.01 -0.36
CA GLN A 22 -7.70 -23.53 1.00
C GLN A 22 -6.25 -23.29 1.48
N GLU A 23 -5.29 -23.35 0.56
CA GLU A 23 -3.88 -23.06 0.84
C GLU A 23 -3.71 -21.60 1.28
N ASP A 24 -4.29 -20.64 0.55
CA ASP A 24 -4.25 -19.21 0.89
C ASP A 24 -4.85 -18.94 2.29
N VAL A 25 -5.94 -19.64 2.63
CA VAL A 25 -6.56 -19.54 3.97
C VAL A 25 -5.62 -20.07 5.04
N GLY A 26 -4.94 -21.20 4.78
CA GLY A 26 -3.93 -21.75 5.66
C GLY A 26 -2.74 -20.81 5.86
N GLU A 27 -2.25 -20.18 4.79
CA GLU A 27 -1.17 -19.21 4.87
C GLU A 27 -1.59 -17.93 5.62
N ALA A 28 -2.79 -17.42 5.37
CA ALA A 28 -3.35 -16.28 6.10
C ALA A 28 -3.45 -16.60 7.61
N GLN A 29 -3.87 -17.81 7.96
CA GLN A 29 -3.91 -18.28 9.34
C GLN A 29 -2.52 -18.38 9.96
N ASN A 30 -1.52 -18.88 9.21
CA ASN A 30 -0.14 -18.96 9.68
C ASN A 30 0.45 -17.56 9.95
N LEU A 31 0.16 -16.57 9.10
CA LEU A 31 0.56 -15.18 9.32
C LEU A 31 -0.09 -14.61 10.57
N LEU A 32 -1.39 -14.85 10.78
CA LEU A 32 -2.11 -14.44 11.98
C LEU A 32 -1.47 -15.04 13.23
N ASN A 33 -1.25 -16.35 13.25
CA ASN A 33 -0.66 -17.05 14.40
C ASN A 33 0.73 -16.52 14.74
N ASN A 34 1.58 -16.22 13.75
CA ASN A 34 2.91 -15.66 13.98
C ASN A 34 2.85 -14.24 14.56
N VAL A 35 1.97 -13.39 14.04
CA VAL A 35 1.79 -12.04 14.56
C VAL A 35 1.24 -12.08 15.99
N GLU A 36 0.23 -12.90 16.28
CA GLU A 36 -0.31 -13.05 17.64
C GLU A 36 0.71 -13.62 18.62
N ARG A 37 1.48 -14.64 18.21
CA ARG A 37 2.54 -15.21 19.06
C ARG A 37 3.57 -14.15 19.44
N VAL A 38 4.12 -13.43 18.47
CA VAL A 38 5.19 -12.46 18.72
C VAL A 38 4.69 -11.23 19.49
N ASN A 39 3.48 -10.75 19.21
CA ASN A 39 3.01 -9.51 19.79
C ASN A 39 2.20 -9.71 21.08
N CYS A 40 1.35 -10.74 21.16
CA CYS A 40 0.47 -10.94 22.31
C CYS A 40 1.11 -11.85 23.36
N ILE A 41 1.71 -12.97 22.93
CA ILE A 41 2.29 -13.97 23.85
C ILE A 41 3.69 -13.54 24.29
N GLU A 42 4.57 -13.22 23.35
CA GLU A 42 5.95 -12.83 23.64
C GLU A 42 6.07 -11.33 23.98
N GLY A 43 5.25 -10.50 23.34
CA GLY A 43 5.28 -9.03 23.45
C GLY A 43 4.29 -8.43 24.46
N ASN A 44 3.50 -9.24 25.15
CA ASN A 44 2.51 -8.83 26.16
C ASN A 44 1.45 -7.81 25.67
N LEU A 45 1.15 -7.73 24.38
CA LEU A 45 -0.04 -6.99 23.92
C LEU A 45 -1.31 -7.78 24.26
N ASN A 46 -2.35 -7.09 24.73
CA ASN A 46 -3.62 -7.74 25.07
C ASN A 46 -4.25 -8.45 23.86
N ARG A 47 -4.22 -7.81 22.68
CA ARG A 47 -4.68 -8.38 21.40
C ARG A 47 -4.21 -7.54 20.22
N ILE A 48 -4.15 -8.15 19.05
CA ILE A 48 -4.11 -7.43 17.78
C ILE A 48 -5.53 -7.03 17.38
N SER A 49 -5.73 -5.76 17.04
CA SER A 49 -7.02 -5.26 16.57
C SER A 49 -6.96 -5.02 15.07
N TYR A 50 -7.66 -5.84 14.30
CA TYR A 50 -7.81 -5.68 12.85
C TYR A 50 -8.93 -4.68 12.53
N ARG A 51 -8.92 -4.13 11.30
CA ARG A 51 -10.06 -3.35 10.81
C ARG A 51 -11.32 -4.23 10.75
N PRO A 52 -12.50 -3.68 11.10
CA PRO A 52 -13.72 -4.46 11.12
C PRO A 52 -14.11 -4.92 9.72
N GLY A 53 -14.26 -6.24 9.57
CA GLY A 53 -14.82 -6.87 8.37
C GLY A 53 -16.34 -6.73 8.28
N ASP A 54 -17.01 -6.38 9.38
CA ASP A 54 -18.46 -6.21 9.44
C ASP A 54 -18.95 -5.23 8.37
N LEU A 55 -20.01 -5.63 7.67
CA LEU A 55 -20.57 -4.88 6.55
C LEU A 55 -19.53 -4.50 5.48
N GLU A 56 -18.45 -5.28 5.39
CA GLU A 56 -17.33 -5.08 4.47
C GLU A 56 -16.62 -3.72 4.64
N CYS A 57 -16.64 -3.14 5.86
CA CYS A 57 -16.06 -1.83 6.12
C CYS A 57 -14.56 -1.76 5.78
N ASP A 58 -13.83 -2.87 5.96
CA ASP A 58 -12.42 -3.01 5.61
C ASP A 58 -12.14 -2.85 4.10
N ILE A 59 -13.04 -3.34 3.24
CA ILE A 59 -12.91 -3.24 1.78
C ILE A 59 -13.71 -2.10 1.15
N ARG A 60 -14.57 -1.40 1.91
CA ARG A 60 -15.31 -0.21 1.44
C ARG A 60 -14.59 1.10 1.74
N ARG A 61 -13.70 1.11 2.73
CA ARG A 61 -12.91 2.29 3.09
C ARG A 61 -11.50 2.19 2.55
N ALA A 62 -11.12 3.17 1.74
CA ALA A 62 -9.77 3.27 1.22
C ALA A 62 -8.75 3.47 2.34
N VAL A 63 -7.58 2.87 2.13
CA VAL A 63 -6.32 3.25 2.76
C VAL A 63 -5.35 3.70 1.68
N TYR A 64 -4.38 4.52 2.05
CA TYR A 64 -3.43 5.11 1.12
C TYR A 64 -2.02 4.67 1.42
N ARG A 65 -1.24 4.41 0.37
CA ARG A 65 0.17 4.08 0.51
C ARG A 65 1.02 5.00 -0.35
N TRP A 66 1.98 5.66 0.28
CA TRP A 66 3.02 6.39 -0.44
C TRP A 66 4.18 5.44 -0.76
N ASP A 67 4.71 5.49 -1.98
CA ASP A 67 5.80 4.62 -2.43
C ASP A 67 6.61 5.31 -3.56
N THR A 68 7.88 4.95 -3.73
CA THR A 68 8.71 5.39 -4.88
C THR A 68 8.59 4.47 -6.08
N ARG A 69 8.15 3.22 -5.86
CA ARG A 69 8.01 2.25 -6.94
C ARG A 69 6.92 2.69 -7.92
N PRO A 70 7.17 2.56 -9.24
CA PRO A 70 6.26 3.02 -10.27
C PRO A 70 5.00 2.15 -10.36
N TYR A 71 3.92 2.74 -10.89
CA TYR A 71 2.60 2.12 -10.93
C TYR A 71 2.57 0.84 -11.77
N GLN A 72 3.40 0.75 -12.81
CA GLN A 72 3.53 -0.46 -13.62
C GLN A 72 3.93 -1.66 -12.76
N GLN A 73 4.89 -1.48 -11.84
CA GLN A 73 5.34 -2.53 -10.94
C GLN A 73 4.26 -2.88 -9.92
N ILE A 74 3.66 -1.86 -9.28
CA ILE A 74 2.70 -2.07 -8.19
C ILE A 74 1.37 -2.63 -8.69
N PHE A 75 0.87 -2.20 -9.85
CA PHE A 75 -0.36 -2.77 -10.41
C PHE A 75 -0.16 -4.19 -10.96
N ALA A 76 1.06 -4.57 -11.34
CA ALA A 76 1.38 -5.92 -11.76
C ALA A 76 1.52 -6.88 -10.57
N HIS A 77 2.22 -6.48 -9.51
CA HIS A 77 2.67 -7.40 -8.45
C HIS A 77 2.07 -7.13 -7.07
N GLY A 78 1.38 -6.01 -6.90
CA GLY A 78 0.90 -5.56 -5.61
C GLY A 78 2.02 -5.00 -4.73
N PHE A 79 1.76 -4.93 -3.43
CA PHE A 79 2.76 -4.61 -2.43
C PHE A 79 3.16 -5.89 -1.69
N GLN A 80 4.44 -6.23 -1.73
CA GLN A 80 4.98 -7.34 -0.96
C GLN A 80 5.76 -6.80 0.25
N ALA A 81 5.60 -7.43 1.40
CA ALA A 81 6.52 -7.25 2.51
C ALA A 81 7.94 -7.66 2.07
N ARG A 82 8.95 -7.07 2.71
CA ARG A 82 10.33 -7.47 2.40
C ARG A 82 10.55 -8.91 2.87
N PRO A 83 11.28 -9.75 2.13
CA PRO A 83 11.60 -11.10 2.59
C PRO A 83 12.25 -11.06 3.98
N GLN A 84 11.95 -12.07 4.79
CA GLN A 84 12.46 -12.17 6.15
C GLN A 84 14.00 -12.18 6.19
N GLY A 85 14.64 -12.96 5.31
CA GLY A 85 16.09 -13.16 5.33
C GLY A 85 16.56 -13.60 6.71
N ASP A 86 17.61 -12.94 7.22
CA ASP A 86 18.19 -13.23 8.54
C ASP A 86 17.46 -12.55 9.70
N THR A 87 16.36 -11.82 9.44
CA THR A 87 15.62 -11.15 10.52
C THR A 87 14.91 -12.18 11.40
N PRO A 88 15.17 -12.23 12.71
CA PRO A 88 14.51 -13.19 13.61
C PRO A 88 12.99 -12.98 13.64
N ASN A 89 12.23 -14.06 13.88
CA ASN A 89 10.77 -13.98 14.00
C ASN A 89 10.30 -12.92 15.01
N SER A 90 10.99 -12.83 16.15
CA SER A 90 10.73 -11.87 17.23
C SER A 90 10.88 -10.40 16.82
N THR A 91 11.53 -10.14 15.68
CA THR A 91 11.68 -8.81 15.07
C THR A 91 10.79 -8.68 13.83
N TYR A 92 10.78 -9.70 12.97
CA TYR A 92 10.10 -9.69 11.67
C TYR A 92 8.58 -9.55 11.82
N TYR A 93 7.98 -10.22 12.81
CA TYR A 93 6.54 -10.14 13.08
C TYR A 93 6.18 -9.15 14.19
N ASN A 94 7.14 -8.38 14.72
CA ASN A 94 6.91 -7.47 15.83
C ASN A 94 6.39 -6.10 15.35
N LEU A 95 5.13 -5.81 15.66
CA LEU A 95 4.43 -4.60 15.22
C LEU A 95 4.99 -3.34 15.89
N VAL A 96 5.29 -3.40 17.18
CA VAL A 96 5.86 -2.26 17.92
C VAL A 96 7.21 -1.89 17.34
N HIS A 97 8.06 -2.89 17.13
CA HIS A 97 9.37 -2.70 16.53
C HIS A 97 9.25 -2.15 15.09
N PHE A 98 8.30 -2.64 14.30
CA PHE A 98 8.01 -2.10 12.96
C PHE A 98 7.63 -0.62 13.01
N VAL A 99 6.62 -0.26 13.80
CA VAL A 99 6.10 1.12 13.90
C VAL A 99 7.18 2.10 14.34
N GLN A 100 8.09 1.67 15.22
CA GLN A 100 9.15 2.52 15.76
C GLN A 100 10.38 2.62 14.83
N ASN A 101 10.70 1.57 14.07
CA ASN A 101 12.00 1.45 13.39
C ASN A 101 11.93 1.35 11.87
N ALA A 102 10.76 1.08 11.27
CA ALA A 102 10.66 0.87 9.82
C ALA A 102 10.72 2.18 9.02
N GLY A 103 10.58 3.33 9.66
CA GLY A 103 10.56 4.65 9.03
C GLY A 103 9.32 4.89 8.16
N ALA A 104 9.07 6.16 7.84
CA ALA A 104 8.02 6.53 6.91
C ALA A 104 8.39 6.15 5.47
N PRO A 105 7.42 6.00 4.55
CA PRO A 105 7.69 6.08 3.12
C PRO A 105 8.56 7.30 2.80
N LEU A 106 9.60 7.13 1.96
CA LEU A 106 10.60 8.17 1.61
C LEU A 106 11.57 8.56 2.73
N ASP A 107 11.68 7.78 3.80
CA ASP A 107 12.75 7.93 4.77
C ASP A 107 14.06 7.32 4.23
N SER A 108 15.11 8.14 4.17
CA SER A 108 16.46 7.71 3.76
C SER A 108 17.12 6.77 4.76
N ASN A 109 16.66 6.77 6.03
CA ASN A 109 17.29 6.02 7.11
C ASN A 109 16.64 4.64 7.31
N ARG A 110 15.82 4.19 6.34
CA ARG A 110 15.13 2.91 6.43
C ARG A 110 16.16 1.78 6.53
N PRO A 111 16.14 0.95 7.60
CA PRO A 111 17.09 -0.13 7.76
C PRO A 111 17.11 -1.03 6.52
N ALA A 112 18.30 -1.29 5.98
CA ALA A 112 18.48 -2.17 4.83
C ALA A 112 18.46 -3.65 5.24
N THR A 113 18.91 -3.95 6.45
CA THR A 113 19.14 -5.31 6.96
C THR A 113 18.01 -5.84 7.82
N ILE A 114 17.21 -4.96 8.44
CA ILE A 114 16.07 -5.38 9.25
C ILE A 114 14.80 -5.26 8.41
N THR A 115 14.10 -6.39 8.27
CA THR A 115 12.85 -6.47 7.51
C THR A 115 11.70 -6.80 8.43
N HIS A 116 10.48 -6.60 7.94
CA HIS A 116 9.27 -6.90 8.71
C HIS A 116 8.19 -7.41 7.77
N ALA A 117 7.29 -8.20 8.33
CA ALA A 117 6.15 -8.78 7.65
C ALA A 117 5.08 -7.74 7.25
N PHE A 118 5.32 -6.44 7.44
CA PHE A 118 4.28 -5.41 7.34
C PHE A 118 4.44 -4.49 6.12
N VAL A 119 3.32 -4.25 5.46
CA VAL A 119 3.13 -3.16 4.50
C VAL A 119 2.28 -2.08 5.16
N SER A 120 2.90 -0.95 5.47
CA SER A 120 2.23 0.22 6.08
C SER A 120 1.39 1.00 5.06
N THR A 121 0.22 1.44 5.51
CA THR A 121 -0.73 2.31 4.81
C THR A 121 -1.37 3.29 5.81
N THR A 122 -2.07 4.30 5.33
CA THR A 122 -2.74 5.32 6.17
C THR A 122 -4.22 5.44 5.85
N LEU A 123 -5.06 5.55 6.88
CA LEU A 123 -6.47 5.97 6.75
C LEU A 123 -6.62 7.48 6.51
N ASN A 124 -5.57 8.26 6.75
CA ASN A 124 -5.58 9.71 6.63
C ASN A 124 -5.19 10.12 5.20
N ASN A 125 -6.19 10.41 4.37
CA ASN A 125 -5.99 10.91 2.99
C ASN A 125 -5.14 12.21 2.93
N ALA A 126 -5.15 13.02 3.99
CA ALA A 126 -4.36 14.25 4.04
C ALA A 126 -2.91 14.03 4.49
N TRP A 127 -2.59 12.85 5.03
CA TRP A 127 -1.23 12.53 5.45
C TRP A 127 -0.31 12.36 4.23
N GLN A 128 0.88 12.94 4.34
CA GLN A 128 1.90 12.87 3.31
C GLN A 128 3.31 12.79 3.93
N PRO A 129 4.19 11.90 3.42
CA PRO A 129 5.56 11.79 3.91
C PRO A 129 6.34 13.04 3.54
N ARG A 130 7.24 13.53 4.39
CA ARG A 130 8.13 14.65 4.07
C ARG A 130 9.49 14.10 3.64
N PRO A 131 9.88 14.20 2.35
CA PRO A 131 11.19 13.73 1.92
C PRO A 131 12.31 14.44 2.69
N SER A 132 13.30 13.67 3.16
CA SER A 132 14.49 14.22 3.83
C SER A 132 15.37 14.99 2.83
N MET A 133 16.40 15.69 3.34
CA MET A 133 17.42 16.34 2.48
C MET A 133 18.24 15.31 1.69
N GLN A 134 18.40 14.11 2.25
CA GLN A 134 19.10 13.01 1.60
C GLN A 134 18.28 12.45 0.43
N VAL A 135 16.96 12.33 0.59
CA VAL A 135 16.07 11.83 -0.49
C VAL A 135 15.76 12.91 -1.54
N LEU A 136 15.65 14.17 -1.13
CA LEU A 136 15.39 15.31 -2.02
C LEU A 136 16.35 16.47 -1.66
N PRO A 137 17.58 16.47 -2.18
CA PRO A 137 18.57 17.53 -1.94
C PRO A 137 18.18 18.85 -2.61
N GLU A 138 18.91 19.92 -2.31
CA GLU A 138 18.71 21.21 -2.98
C GLU A 138 18.98 21.11 -4.49
N GLY A 139 18.17 21.80 -5.28
CA GLY A 139 18.15 21.66 -6.74
C GLY A 139 17.56 20.34 -7.23
N GLY A 140 17.18 19.43 -6.31
CA GLY A 140 16.72 18.09 -6.64
C GLY A 140 15.24 18.03 -7.03
N GLN A 141 14.92 16.93 -7.70
CA GLN A 141 13.57 16.53 -8.06
C GLN A 141 13.39 15.03 -7.81
N ILE A 142 12.21 14.64 -7.31
CA ILE A 142 11.84 13.23 -7.11
C ILE A 142 10.38 13.01 -7.50
N THR A 143 10.10 11.84 -8.06
CA THR A 143 8.74 11.35 -8.31
C THR A 143 8.38 10.29 -7.28
N PHE A 144 7.17 10.38 -6.73
CA PHE A 144 6.60 9.36 -5.86
C PHE A 144 5.10 9.25 -6.10
N TYR A 145 4.53 8.15 -5.62
CA TYR A 145 3.19 7.74 -5.93
C TYR A 145 2.38 7.61 -4.65
N ARG A 146 1.11 7.98 -4.72
CA ARG A 146 0.12 7.69 -3.67
C ARG A 146 -0.91 6.72 -4.20
N TYR A 147 -0.82 5.48 -3.78
CA TYR A 147 -1.73 4.41 -4.14
C TYR A 147 -2.96 4.43 -3.24
N GLU A 148 -4.10 4.12 -3.82
CA GLU A 148 -5.38 3.96 -3.15
C GLU A 148 -5.75 2.48 -3.15
N VAL A 149 -6.00 1.95 -1.95
CA VAL A 149 -6.13 0.51 -1.69
C VAL A 149 -7.44 0.22 -0.98
N TYR A 150 -8.13 -0.81 -1.45
CA TYR A 150 -9.35 -1.38 -0.86
C TYR A 150 -9.10 -2.88 -0.64
N ALA A 151 -8.53 -3.23 0.51
CA ALA A 151 -8.07 -4.58 0.83
C ALA A 151 -8.74 -5.10 2.11
N PRO A 152 -8.96 -6.42 2.25
CA PRO A 152 -9.53 -7.00 3.46
C PRO A 152 -8.54 -6.96 4.62
N GLY A 153 -9.06 -6.88 5.85
CA GLY A 153 -8.26 -6.93 7.07
C GLY A 153 -7.33 -5.73 7.26
N GLY A 154 -6.10 -6.01 7.68
CA GLY A 154 -5.12 -5.01 8.09
C GLY A 154 -5.26 -4.63 9.56
N ILE A 155 -4.14 -4.56 10.26
CA ILE A 155 -4.04 -4.22 11.68
C ILE A 155 -4.29 -2.72 11.84
N TRP A 156 -5.28 -2.36 12.66
CA TRP A 156 -5.52 -0.98 13.06
C TRP A 156 -4.56 -0.63 14.20
N VAL A 157 -3.43 0.01 13.85
CA VAL A 157 -2.30 0.21 14.76
C VAL A 157 -2.68 1.03 15.99
N ALA A 158 -3.41 2.14 15.79
CA ALA A 158 -3.85 2.99 16.90
C ALA A 158 -4.75 2.27 17.91
N VAL A 159 -5.61 1.35 17.46
CA VAL A 159 -6.47 0.55 18.35
C VAL A 159 -5.68 -0.55 19.04
N THR A 160 -4.69 -1.13 18.35
CA THR A 160 -3.84 -2.20 18.88
C THR A 160 -2.88 -1.70 19.95
N LEU A 161 -2.22 -0.56 19.72
CA LEU A 161 -1.17 -0.03 20.58
C LEU A 161 -1.66 1.01 21.59
N GLY A 162 -2.87 1.56 21.40
CA GLY A 162 -3.46 2.56 22.29
C GLY A 162 -2.51 3.74 22.55
N ASP A 163 -2.31 4.06 23.82
CA ASP A 163 -1.49 5.20 24.26
C ASP A 163 0.00 5.06 23.91
N ALA A 164 0.49 3.84 23.62
CA ALA A 164 1.86 3.64 23.16
C ALA A 164 2.08 4.12 21.72
N TYR A 165 1.01 4.42 20.96
CA TYR A 165 1.10 4.86 19.58
C TYR A 165 1.33 6.37 19.44
N GLN A 166 2.59 6.75 19.23
CA GLN A 166 2.99 8.17 19.14
C GLN A 166 2.69 8.84 17.79
N TYR A 167 2.19 8.09 16.81
CA TYR A 167 2.01 8.56 15.43
C TYR A 167 0.55 8.63 15.01
N SER A 168 -0.35 8.98 15.92
CA SER A 168 -1.81 9.00 15.70
C SER A 168 -2.25 9.73 14.42
N SER A 169 -1.56 10.82 14.04
CA SER A 169 -1.83 11.57 12.80
C SER A 169 -1.63 10.76 11.50
N GLN A 170 -0.84 9.69 11.55
CA GLN A 170 -0.66 8.76 10.43
C GLN A 170 -1.87 7.84 10.27
N ALA A 171 -2.69 7.62 11.31
CA ALA A 171 -3.84 6.72 11.28
C ALA A 171 -3.50 5.39 10.58
N GLU A 172 -2.40 4.76 11.01
CA GLU A 172 -1.75 3.67 10.28
C GLU A 172 -2.55 2.38 10.30
N VAL A 173 -2.52 1.70 9.16
CA VAL A 173 -3.03 0.35 8.96
C VAL A 173 -1.91 -0.50 8.36
N CYS A 174 -1.54 -1.56 9.06
CA CYS A 174 -0.48 -2.48 8.64
C CYS A 174 -1.07 -3.77 8.06
N PHE A 175 -0.72 -4.08 6.81
CA PHE A 175 -1.07 -5.37 6.20
C PHE A 175 0.07 -6.36 6.36
N VAL A 176 -0.25 -7.59 6.76
CA VAL A 176 0.73 -8.66 6.99
C VAL A 176 0.97 -9.42 5.68
N GLY A 177 2.24 -9.70 5.36
CA GLY A 177 2.67 -10.38 4.13
C GLY A 177 2.64 -9.48 2.89
N GLY A 178 1.54 -8.76 2.67
CA GLY A 178 1.41 -7.89 1.51
C GLY A 178 -0.02 -7.49 1.17
N ILE A 179 -0.17 -6.94 -0.03
CA ILE A 179 -1.43 -6.47 -0.62
C ILE A 179 -1.42 -6.89 -2.08
N ALA A 180 -2.30 -7.82 -2.46
CA ALA A 180 -2.44 -8.30 -3.81
C ALA A 180 -2.84 -7.16 -4.78
N PRO A 181 -2.37 -7.20 -6.05
CA PRO A 181 -2.55 -6.11 -7.01
C PRO A 181 -4.00 -5.75 -7.30
N GLN A 182 -4.93 -6.71 -7.17
CA GLN A 182 -6.37 -6.51 -7.38
C GLN A 182 -7.01 -5.53 -6.39
N TYR A 183 -6.42 -5.37 -5.20
CA TYR A 183 -6.92 -4.46 -4.16
C TYR A 183 -6.46 -3.02 -4.35
N ILE A 184 -5.60 -2.76 -5.36
CA ILE A 184 -5.03 -1.45 -5.63
C ILE A 184 -5.80 -0.81 -6.78
N ARG A 185 -6.61 0.21 -6.46
CA ARG A 185 -7.56 0.80 -7.39
C ARG A 185 -6.93 1.88 -8.28
N SER A 186 -6.15 2.76 -7.68
CA SER A 186 -5.61 3.92 -8.39
C SER A 186 -4.28 4.37 -7.78
N CYS A 187 -3.55 5.22 -8.50
CA CYS A 187 -2.44 5.96 -7.95
C CYS A 187 -2.43 7.41 -8.44
N LEU A 188 -2.06 8.33 -7.55
CA LEU A 188 -1.69 9.69 -7.91
C LEU A 188 -0.18 9.79 -8.06
N ILE A 189 0.27 10.42 -9.13
CA ILE A 189 1.68 10.68 -9.40
C ILE A 189 2.00 12.08 -8.87
N TYR A 190 3.02 12.17 -8.03
CA TYR A 190 3.52 13.42 -7.49
C TYR A 190 4.93 13.65 -7.93
N THR A 191 5.22 14.90 -8.26
CA THR A 191 6.57 15.40 -8.42
C THR A 191 6.86 16.39 -7.31
N ALA A 192 7.96 16.15 -6.60
CA ALA A 192 8.49 17.08 -5.61
C ALA A 192 9.79 17.71 -6.11
N THR A 193 9.91 19.01 -5.91
CA THR A 193 11.11 19.78 -6.23
C THR A 193 11.55 20.55 -5.00
N ARG A 194 12.86 20.67 -4.80
CA ARG A 194 13.44 21.54 -3.77
C ARG A 194 14.34 22.58 -4.44
N PRO A 195 13.80 23.78 -4.75
CA PRO A 195 14.63 24.87 -5.25
C PRO A 195 15.69 25.26 -4.21
N SER A 196 16.87 25.69 -4.66
CA SER A 196 17.94 26.15 -3.78
C SER A 196 17.45 27.26 -2.84
N GLY A 197 17.77 27.15 -1.55
CA GLY A 197 17.31 28.10 -0.53
C GLY A 197 15.80 28.10 -0.23
N SER A 198 15.04 27.11 -0.71
CA SER A 198 13.58 27.03 -0.51
C SER A 198 13.12 25.69 0.09
N ARG A 199 11.96 25.72 0.75
CA ARG A 199 11.28 24.48 1.18
C ARG A 199 10.83 23.66 -0.03
N ALA A 200 10.90 22.34 0.10
CA ALA A 200 10.41 21.42 -0.92
C ALA A 200 8.93 21.66 -1.22
N ARG A 201 8.60 21.74 -2.51
CA ARG A 201 7.23 21.85 -3.04
C ARG A 201 6.85 20.53 -3.67
N LYS A 202 5.57 20.17 -3.54
CA LYS A 202 5.02 18.94 -4.13
C LYS A 202 3.78 19.30 -4.91
N ARG A 203 3.62 18.71 -6.09
CA ARG A 203 2.43 18.90 -6.92
C ARG A 203 2.03 17.56 -7.54
N PRO A 204 0.75 17.19 -7.51
CA PRO A 204 0.28 16.07 -8.32
C PRO A 204 0.37 16.45 -9.80
N VAL A 205 0.79 15.50 -10.62
CA VAL A 205 1.01 15.70 -12.06
C VAL A 205 0.15 14.76 -12.91
N GLY A 206 -0.35 13.68 -12.32
CA GLY A 206 -1.21 12.73 -13.01
C GLY A 206 -1.93 11.79 -12.06
N LYS A 207 -2.92 11.09 -12.62
CA LYS A 207 -3.66 10.02 -11.95
C LYS A 207 -3.74 8.82 -12.89
N ILE A 208 -3.47 7.64 -12.35
CA ILE A 208 -3.73 6.37 -13.03
C ILE A 208 -4.84 5.63 -12.28
N SER A 209 -5.86 5.18 -13.00
CA SER A 209 -6.93 4.36 -12.43
C SER A 209 -6.95 2.99 -13.11
N ARG A 210 -7.22 1.94 -12.32
CA ARG A 210 -7.41 0.58 -12.81
C ARG A 210 -8.91 0.27 -12.86
N LEU A 211 -9.45 0.14 -14.06
CA LEU A 211 -10.82 -0.33 -14.32
C LEU A 211 -10.73 -1.72 -14.94
N GLY A 212 -10.77 -2.75 -14.10
CA GLY A 212 -10.58 -4.15 -14.52
C GLY A 212 -9.18 -4.40 -15.09
N HIS A 213 -9.09 -4.83 -16.35
CA HIS A 213 -7.82 -5.04 -17.06
C HIS A 213 -7.27 -3.78 -17.76
N ILE A 214 -8.00 -2.66 -17.70
CA ILE A 214 -7.65 -1.43 -18.41
C ILE A 214 -7.04 -0.43 -17.41
N GLN A 215 -5.93 0.18 -17.82
CA GLN A 215 -5.30 1.30 -17.12
C GLN A 215 -5.63 2.59 -17.87
N GLU A 216 -6.20 3.56 -17.16
CA GLU A 216 -6.47 4.89 -17.69
C GLU A 216 -5.52 5.90 -17.05
N GLU A 217 -4.84 6.70 -17.90
CA GLU A 217 -3.93 7.76 -17.49
C GLU A 217 -4.56 9.13 -17.73
N GLU A 218 -4.63 9.95 -16.69
CA GLU A 218 -5.15 11.31 -16.73
C GLU A 218 -4.07 12.29 -16.28
N SER A 219 -3.77 13.29 -17.12
CA SER A 219 -2.91 14.42 -16.74
C SER A 219 -3.71 15.40 -15.87
N ILE A 220 -3.16 15.80 -14.72
CA ILE A 220 -3.82 16.77 -13.83
C ILE A 220 -3.27 18.17 -14.13
N THR A 221 -4.07 19.01 -14.79
CA THR A 221 -3.69 20.39 -15.14
C THR A 221 -4.18 21.44 -14.12
N HIS A 222 -5.23 21.15 -13.33
CA HIS A 222 -5.74 22.04 -12.28
C HIS A 222 -6.28 21.28 -11.05
N LEU A 223 -5.97 21.77 -9.85
CA LEU A 223 -6.54 21.29 -8.57
C LEU A 223 -7.44 22.38 -7.96
N THR A 224 -8.62 22.00 -7.50
CA THR A 224 -9.36 22.80 -6.51
C THR A 224 -8.97 22.36 -5.09
N PRO A 225 -9.00 23.26 -4.09
CA PRO A 225 -8.61 22.96 -2.70
C PRO A 225 -9.38 21.80 -2.04
N THR A 226 -10.53 21.40 -2.60
CA THR A 226 -11.42 20.37 -2.09
C THR A 226 -11.26 19.00 -2.76
N GLY A 227 -10.25 18.81 -3.61
CA GLY A 227 -9.91 17.49 -4.16
C GLY A 227 -10.78 16.99 -5.32
N TRP A 228 -11.60 17.87 -5.92
CA TRP A 228 -12.33 17.53 -7.15
C TRP A 228 -11.48 17.84 -8.38
N ILE A 229 -11.25 16.81 -9.21
CA ILE A 229 -10.47 16.86 -10.46
C ILE A 229 -11.45 17.02 -11.64
N ARG A 230 -11.21 17.99 -12.53
CA ARG A 230 -11.83 18.04 -13.87
C ARG A 230 -10.87 17.37 -14.87
N PRO A 231 -11.27 16.29 -15.57
CA PRO A 231 -10.37 15.54 -16.45
C PRO A 231 -10.13 16.26 -17.78
N ALA A 232 -8.88 16.26 -18.26
CA ALA A 232 -8.54 16.42 -19.67
C ALA A 232 -8.34 15.01 -20.25
N ARG A 233 -9.32 14.50 -20.99
CA ARG A 233 -9.25 13.16 -21.61
C ARG A 233 -8.23 13.16 -22.75
N MET A 234 -7.14 12.41 -22.61
CA MET A 234 -6.27 12.03 -23.72
C MET A 234 -6.34 10.52 -23.89
N TYR A 235 -7.02 10.05 -24.94
CA TYR A 235 -7.08 8.62 -25.28
C TYR A 235 -5.86 8.25 -26.12
N THR A 236 -5.05 7.30 -25.65
CA THR A 236 -4.11 6.59 -26.53
C THR A 236 -4.57 5.14 -26.64
N ILE A 237 -5.34 4.84 -27.68
CA ILE A 237 -5.67 3.46 -28.06
C ILE A 237 -4.48 2.94 -28.86
N ARG A 238 -3.76 1.94 -28.34
CA ARG A 238 -2.83 1.14 -29.17
C ARG A 238 -3.65 0.05 -29.88
N PRO A 239 -3.72 0.04 -31.22
CA PRO A 239 -4.36 -1.06 -31.94
C PRO A 239 -3.46 -2.30 -31.88
N THR A 240 -4.01 -3.40 -31.39
CA THR A 240 -3.45 -4.75 -31.55
C THR A 240 -3.65 -5.16 -33.01
N THR A 241 -2.57 -5.24 -33.78
CA THR A 241 -2.57 -5.83 -35.12
C THR A 241 -2.81 -7.33 -35.00
N THR A 242 -4.04 -7.79 -35.26
CA THR A 242 -4.33 -9.20 -35.48
C THR A 242 -4.18 -9.50 -36.97
N THR A 243 -3.10 -10.20 -37.32
CA THR A 243 -2.84 -10.70 -38.66
C THR A 243 -3.87 -11.78 -39.00
N LYS A 244 -4.75 -11.54 -39.97
CA LYS A 244 -5.63 -12.57 -40.57
C LYS A 244 -4.80 -13.43 -41.54
N PRO A 245 -4.97 -14.77 -41.57
CA PRO A 245 -4.41 -15.57 -42.64
C PRO A 245 -5.24 -15.40 -43.92
N ARG A 246 -4.53 -15.20 -45.02
CA ARG A 246 -5.04 -15.04 -46.39
C ARG A 246 -5.42 -16.44 -46.90
N ARG A 247 -6.72 -16.72 -47.09
CA ARG A 247 -7.16 -17.87 -47.90
C ARG A 247 -6.78 -17.61 -49.36
N ALA A 248 -6.04 -18.53 -49.97
CA ALA A 248 -5.90 -18.62 -51.41
C ALA A 248 -6.95 -19.59 -51.94
N ASN A 249 -7.74 -19.15 -52.91
CA ASN A 249 -8.54 -20.00 -53.79
C ASN A 249 -7.65 -20.37 -54.99
N VAL A 250 -7.44 -21.68 -55.22
CA VAL A 250 -7.71 -22.43 -56.46
C VAL A 250 -7.95 -23.88 -56.04
#